data_AF-A0A674ENH3-F1
#
_entry.id   AF-A0A674ENH3-F1
#
_cell.length_a   1.000
_cell.length_b   1.000
_cell.length_c   1.000
_cell.angle_alpha   90.00
_cell.angle_beta   90.00
_cell.angle_gamma   90.00
#
_symmetry.space_group_name_H-M   'P 1'
#
loop_
_entity.id
_entity.type
_entity.pdbx_description
1 polymer ?
#
loop_
_entity_poly.entity_id
_entity_poly.type
_entity_poly.pdbx_seq_one_letter_code
_entity_poly.pdbx_strand_id
1 'polypeptide(L)'
;MSSDSGSQTPGPKGIMTFHPTAEEFQNFSRYIAYMEYQGAHQAGLAKVVPPKDWKPRKSYDDIDDLVIPAPIQQVMTGQSGLFTQYNIQKKPMTVREFRKTANSDKFCSPRYADFEELERKYWKKVTFNPPIYGADVNGTLYDPDVTVWNIGKLNTILDTVEHANGITIEGVNTPYLYFGMWKTTFAWHTEDMDLYSINYLHFGAPKSWYCVPPEQGKKMERLAQGFFPGSHQNCEAFLRHKMTLISPSILRKYGIPFEKITQEPGEFMVTFPYSYHAGFNHGFNCAESTNFATERWIEYGKQAMLCTCRKDMVKISMDLFVKNYQPDRYEQWLAGRDTGPIDHSRPTPEAKEFLGEEQGKDCISKEPYGAELNTQVERKRSENMYIFMLVEGGNKISD
;
A
#
# COMPACT_ATOMS: atom_id res chain seq x y z
N MET A 1 9.47 -40.50 25.01
CA MET A 1 10.09 -39.52 24.09
C MET A 1 9.09 -39.27 22.99
N SER A 2 8.23 -38.28 23.17
CA SER A 2 7.21 -37.88 22.20
C SER A 2 7.78 -36.69 21.44
N SER A 3 8.10 -36.91 20.16
CA SER A 3 8.55 -35.88 19.23
C SER A 3 7.34 -35.03 18.84
N ASP A 4 7.25 -33.84 19.44
CA ASP A 4 6.30 -32.81 19.08
C ASP A 4 6.85 -32.06 17.86
N SER A 5 6.42 -32.48 16.66
CA SER A 5 6.66 -31.73 15.42
C SER A 5 5.60 -30.65 15.29
N GLY A 6 5.69 -29.62 16.14
CA GLY A 6 4.91 -28.41 15.98
C GLY A 6 5.34 -27.69 14.71
N SER A 7 4.47 -27.66 13.71
CA SER A 7 4.60 -26.74 12.57
C SER A 7 4.57 -25.32 13.13
N GLN A 8 5.73 -24.68 13.20
CA GLN A 8 5.83 -23.27 13.55
C GLN A 8 5.10 -22.49 12.44
N THR A 9 3.92 -21.97 12.77
CA THR A 9 3.30 -20.92 11.97
C THR A 9 4.32 -19.78 11.86
N PRO A 10 4.66 -19.31 10.65
CA PRO A 10 5.55 -18.16 10.50
C PRO A 10 4.91 -17.00 11.26
N GLY A 11 5.68 -16.38 12.18
CA GLY A 11 5.23 -15.15 12.85
C GLY A 11 4.87 -14.06 11.83
N PRO A 12 4.09 -13.04 12.24
CA PRO A 12 3.66 -11.98 11.33
C PRO A 12 4.87 -11.36 10.62
N LYS A 13 4.89 -11.43 9.29
CA LYS A 13 5.89 -10.76 8.47
C LYS A 13 5.67 -9.25 8.63
N GLY A 14 6.70 -8.51 9.04
CA GLY A 14 6.64 -7.04 9.14
C GLY A 14 6.42 -6.37 7.77
N ILE A 15 6.52 -5.03 7.71
CA ILE A 15 6.37 -4.29 6.44
C ILE A 15 7.36 -4.82 5.40
N MET A 16 6.84 -5.31 4.27
CA MET A 16 7.65 -5.88 3.19
C MET A 16 8.06 -4.79 2.19
N THR A 17 9.27 -4.90 1.65
CA THR A 17 9.78 -4.05 0.57
C THR A 17 10.02 -4.88 -0.69
N PHE A 18 9.41 -4.48 -1.80
CA PHE A 18 9.47 -5.16 -3.08
C PHE A 18 10.32 -4.39 -4.09
N HIS A 19 11.03 -5.13 -4.95
CA HIS A 19 11.89 -4.59 -6.01
C HIS A 19 11.54 -5.28 -7.34
N PRO A 20 10.41 -4.93 -7.97
CA PRO A 20 9.99 -5.53 -9.23
C PRO A 20 11.03 -5.33 -10.33
N THR A 21 11.17 -6.34 -11.18
CA THR A 21 11.81 -6.20 -12.49
C THR A 21 10.97 -5.30 -13.40
N ALA A 22 11.56 -4.81 -14.50
CA ALA A 22 10.83 -3.99 -15.47
C ALA A 22 9.61 -4.70 -16.09
N GLU A 23 9.67 -6.03 -16.21
CA GLU A 23 8.59 -6.88 -16.71
C GLU A 23 7.48 -7.03 -15.67
N GLU A 24 7.82 -7.39 -14.43
CA GLU A 24 6.85 -7.49 -13.33
C GLU A 24 6.14 -6.16 -13.06
N PHE A 25 6.85 -5.04 -13.24
CA PHE A 25 6.32 -3.71 -13.02
C PHE A 25 5.29 -3.29 -14.08
N GLN A 26 5.18 -3.96 -15.23
CA GLN A 26 4.24 -3.57 -16.29
C GLN A 26 2.77 -3.70 -15.86
N ASN A 27 2.44 -4.67 -15.02
CA ASN A 27 1.06 -4.97 -14.63
C ASN A 27 0.84 -4.71 -13.15
N PHE A 28 0.26 -3.54 -12.85
CA PHE A 28 -0.04 -3.10 -11.49
C PHE A 28 -0.89 -4.11 -10.71
N SER A 29 -2.08 -4.46 -11.21
CA SER A 29 -3.03 -5.34 -10.51
C SER A 29 -2.44 -6.73 -10.25
N ARG A 30 -1.70 -7.28 -11.23
CA ARG A 30 -0.99 -8.56 -11.08
C ARG A 30 0.07 -8.48 -9.98
N TYR A 31 0.83 -7.38 -9.92
CA TYR A 31 1.87 -7.23 -8.91
C TYR A 31 1.30 -7.00 -7.50
N ILE A 32 0.17 -6.31 -7.37
CA ILE A 32 -0.58 -6.24 -6.09
C ILE A 32 -0.98 -7.65 -5.63
N ALA A 33 -1.52 -8.47 -6.52
CA ALA A 33 -1.88 -9.85 -6.21
C ALA A 33 -0.65 -10.69 -5.78
N TYR A 34 0.50 -10.49 -6.44
CA TYR A 34 1.77 -11.13 -6.04
C TYR A 34 2.22 -10.69 -4.64
N MET A 35 2.14 -9.39 -4.33
CA MET A 35 2.47 -8.88 -2.99
C MET A 35 1.59 -9.50 -1.90
N GLU A 36 0.29 -9.66 -2.16
CA GLU A 36 -0.62 -10.34 -1.24
C GLU A 36 -0.33 -11.84 -1.12
N TYR A 37 -0.01 -12.52 -2.23
CA TYR A 37 0.45 -13.91 -2.19
C TYR A 37 1.65 -14.10 -1.24
N GLN A 38 2.59 -13.14 -1.25
CA GLN A 38 3.75 -13.15 -0.34
C GLN A 38 3.40 -12.81 1.13
N GLY A 39 2.18 -12.33 1.39
CA GLY A 39 1.65 -12.00 2.70
C GLY A 39 1.79 -10.52 3.09
N ALA A 40 2.11 -9.62 2.15
CA ALA A 40 2.37 -8.21 2.45
C ALA A 40 1.18 -7.47 3.09
N HIS A 41 -0.06 -7.86 2.73
CA HIS A 41 -1.30 -7.28 3.25
C HIS A 41 -1.49 -7.49 4.74
N GLN A 42 -0.85 -8.51 5.33
CA GLN A 42 -0.97 -8.80 6.75
C GLN A 42 -0.31 -7.74 7.62
N ALA A 43 0.78 -7.11 7.15
CA ALA A 43 1.38 -5.95 7.82
C ALA A 43 0.52 -4.68 7.68
N GLY A 44 -0.35 -4.64 6.66
CA GLY A 44 -1.22 -3.52 6.36
C GLY A 44 -0.58 -2.40 5.52
N LEU A 45 0.75 -2.46 5.32
CA LEU A 45 1.51 -1.52 4.51
C LEU A 45 2.66 -2.26 3.82
N ALA A 46 2.96 -1.89 2.58
CA ALA A 46 4.12 -2.36 1.85
C ALA A 46 4.80 -1.23 1.10
N LYS A 47 6.10 -1.39 0.86
CA LYS A 47 6.91 -0.50 0.03
C LYS A 47 7.22 -1.17 -1.30
N VAL A 48 7.18 -0.42 -2.40
CA VAL A 48 7.65 -0.87 -3.71
C VAL A 48 8.67 0.12 -4.25
N VAL A 49 9.88 -0.37 -4.51
CA VAL A 49 10.95 0.41 -5.15
C VAL A 49 10.91 0.08 -6.65
N PRO A 50 10.50 1.02 -7.51
CA PRO A 50 10.36 0.74 -8.94
C PRO A 50 11.71 0.45 -9.60
N PRO A 51 11.71 -0.17 -10.80
CA PRO A 51 12.92 -0.34 -11.59
C PRO A 51 13.66 0.99 -11.79
N LYS A 52 15.00 0.97 -11.73
CA LYS A 52 15.83 2.20 -11.76
C LYS A 52 15.59 3.10 -12.97
N ASP A 53 15.22 2.51 -14.11
CA ASP A 53 15.01 3.23 -15.36
C ASP A 53 13.58 3.77 -15.51
N TRP A 54 12.66 3.36 -14.64
CA TRP A 54 11.30 3.88 -14.63
C TRP A 54 11.26 5.24 -13.91
N LYS A 55 10.63 6.22 -14.56
CA LYS A 55 10.35 7.54 -13.97
C LYS A 55 8.95 7.99 -14.41
N PRO A 56 8.14 8.54 -13.51
CA PRO A 56 6.81 9.03 -13.88
C PRO A 56 6.84 10.41 -14.53
N ARG A 57 7.95 11.14 -14.41
CA ARG A 57 8.13 12.48 -14.94
C ARG A 57 9.58 12.75 -15.34
N LYS A 58 9.79 13.48 -16.44
CA LYS A 58 11.12 13.87 -16.94
C LYS A 58 11.81 14.93 -16.07
N SER A 59 11.09 15.96 -15.63
CA SER A 59 11.59 17.00 -14.71
C SER A 59 10.45 17.59 -13.87
N TYR A 60 10.77 18.13 -12.69
CA TYR A 60 9.86 18.85 -11.80
C TYR A 60 10.10 20.37 -11.79
N ASP A 61 10.90 20.91 -12.73
CA ASP A 61 11.27 22.34 -12.73
C ASP A 61 10.08 23.27 -13.09
N ASP A 62 9.03 22.73 -13.67
CA ASP A 62 7.87 23.46 -14.19
C ASP A 62 6.68 23.54 -13.21
N ILE A 63 6.81 22.98 -12.00
CA ILE A 63 5.71 22.93 -11.02
C ILE A 63 5.64 24.15 -10.11
N ASP A 64 6.61 25.06 -10.19
CA ASP A 64 6.75 26.17 -9.24
C ASP A 64 5.53 27.10 -9.20
N ASP A 65 4.85 27.24 -10.33
CA ASP A 65 3.66 28.08 -10.49
C ASP A 65 2.34 27.32 -10.26
N LEU A 66 2.40 26.02 -9.97
CA LEU A 66 1.23 25.22 -9.56
C LEU A 66 0.63 25.81 -8.28
N VAL A 67 -0.69 25.98 -8.29
CA VAL A 67 -1.43 26.57 -7.17
C VAL A 67 -1.88 25.50 -6.20
N ILE A 68 -1.58 25.69 -4.92
CA ILE A 68 -2.17 24.99 -3.79
C ILE A 68 -3.41 25.79 -3.37
N PRO A 69 -4.64 25.37 -3.68
CA PRO A 69 -5.84 26.18 -3.50
C PRO A 69 -6.24 26.35 -2.03
N ALA A 70 -6.07 25.31 -1.21
CA ALA A 70 -6.52 25.30 0.18
C ALA A 70 -5.45 24.74 1.14
N PRO A 71 -4.28 25.38 1.28
CA PRO A 71 -3.26 24.93 2.22
C PRO A 71 -3.80 24.99 3.66
N ILE A 72 -3.48 24.00 4.47
CA ILE A 72 -3.98 23.87 5.85
C ILE A 72 -2.85 24.03 6.87
N GLN A 73 -3.03 24.91 7.86
CA GLN A 73 -2.15 24.97 9.01
C GLN A 73 -2.62 23.97 10.07
N GLN A 74 -1.73 23.06 10.48
CA GLN A 74 -2.06 21.94 11.36
C GLN A 74 -1.73 22.29 12.82
N VAL A 75 -2.75 22.63 13.59
CA VAL A 75 -2.63 22.92 15.02
C VAL A 75 -2.85 21.65 15.82
N MET A 76 -1.88 21.29 16.64
CA MET A 76 -1.91 20.07 17.44
C MET A 76 -2.11 20.42 18.91
N THR A 77 -3.10 19.81 19.55
CA THR A 77 -3.33 19.94 21.00
C THR A 77 -3.28 18.58 21.67
N GLY A 78 -2.81 18.52 22.91
CA GLY A 78 -2.64 17.27 23.65
C GLY A 78 -1.25 17.13 24.24
N GLN A 79 -1.00 15.97 24.85
CA GLN A 79 0.23 15.71 25.60
C GLN A 79 0.47 14.21 25.77
N SER A 80 1.67 13.84 26.22
CA SER A 80 2.02 12.46 26.59
C SER A 80 1.74 11.42 25.50
N GLY A 81 1.90 11.81 24.22
CA GLY A 81 1.72 10.90 23.10
C GLY A 81 0.29 10.74 22.60
N LEU A 82 -0.65 11.55 23.09
CA LEU A 82 -2.06 11.59 22.66
C LEU A 82 -2.38 13.02 22.22
N PHE A 83 -2.76 13.21 20.96
CA PHE A 83 -3.03 14.54 20.41
C PHE A 83 -4.23 14.54 19.47
N THR A 84 -4.86 15.70 19.38
CA THR A 84 -5.88 16.02 18.39
C THR A 84 -5.35 17.12 17.46
N GLN A 85 -5.43 16.88 16.16
CA GLN A 85 -5.10 17.84 15.12
C GLN A 85 -6.35 18.64 14.73
N TYR A 86 -6.17 19.94 14.51
CA TYR A 86 -7.15 20.84 13.91
C TYR A 86 -6.53 21.52 12.70
N ASN A 87 -7.31 21.65 11.63
CA ASN A 87 -6.86 22.27 10.39
C ASN A 87 -7.42 23.68 10.29
N ILE A 88 -6.54 24.67 10.09
CA ILE A 88 -6.91 26.06 9.81
C ILE A 88 -6.55 26.34 8.35
N GLN A 89 -7.56 26.50 7.49
CA GLN A 89 -7.34 26.82 6.09
C GLN A 89 -6.63 28.19 5.95
N LYS A 90 -5.63 28.22 5.07
CA LYS A 90 -4.85 29.42 4.71
C LYS A 90 -5.24 29.85 3.29
N LYS A 91 -4.80 31.05 2.91
CA LYS A 91 -5.01 31.56 1.54
C LYS A 91 -4.27 30.67 0.52
N PRO A 92 -4.79 30.56 -0.71
CA PRO A 92 -4.09 29.90 -1.80
C PRO A 92 -2.66 30.42 -1.95
N MET A 93 -1.73 29.55 -2.33
CA MET A 93 -0.33 29.90 -2.61
C MET A 93 0.25 28.99 -3.68
N THR A 94 1.30 29.43 -4.34
CA THR A 94 2.06 28.62 -5.30
C THR A 94 2.98 27.61 -4.60
N VAL A 95 3.39 26.57 -5.33
CA VAL A 95 4.43 25.63 -4.85
C VAL A 95 5.73 26.38 -4.55
N ARG A 96 6.09 27.40 -5.34
CA ARG A 96 7.26 28.27 -5.08
C ARG A 96 7.19 28.95 -3.72
N GLU A 97 6.06 29.57 -3.38
CA GLU A 97 5.84 30.23 -2.09
C GLU A 97 5.83 29.22 -0.93
N PHE A 98 5.20 28.06 -1.14
CA PHE A 98 5.19 26.98 -0.17
C PHE A 98 6.60 26.46 0.11
N ARG A 99 7.39 26.17 -0.93
CA ARG A 99 8.79 25.72 -0.82
C ARG A 99 9.66 26.73 -0.08
N LYS A 100 9.52 28.03 -0.41
CA LYS A 100 10.21 29.11 0.30
C LYS A 100 9.86 29.12 1.79
N THR A 101 8.59 28.90 2.13
CA THR A 101 8.12 28.84 3.53
C THR A 101 8.68 27.60 4.24
N ALA A 102 8.55 26.43 3.62
CA ALA A 102 9.03 25.14 4.15
C ALA A 102 10.53 25.14 4.47
N ASN A 103 11.32 25.87 3.68
CA ASN A 103 12.78 25.97 3.84
C ASN A 103 13.24 27.15 4.69
N SER A 104 12.33 27.96 5.24
CA SER A 104 12.69 29.05 6.16
C SER A 104 13.15 28.50 7.51
N ASP A 105 14.00 29.24 8.25
CA ASP A 105 14.51 28.85 9.57
C ASP A 105 13.41 28.45 10.58
N LYS A 106 12.20 28.99 10.41
CA LYS A 106 11.05 28.69 11.27
C LYS A 106 10.47 27.29 11.04
N PHE A 107 10.46 26.84 9.79
CA PHE A 107 9.76 25.62 9.35
C PHE A 107 10.69 24.54 8.81
N CYS A 108 11.97 24.83 8.61
CA CYS A 108 12.92 23.86 8.08
C CYS A 108 13.07 22.65 9.03
N SER A 109 13.46 21.52 8.45
CA SER A 109 13.80 20.33 9.22
C SER A 109 14.96 20.65 10.20
N PRO A 110 14.89 20.20 11.47
CA PRO A 110 16.03 20.34 12.37
C PRO A 110 17.19 19.48 11.87
N ARG A 111 18.41 19.77 12.29
CA ARG A 111 19.53 18.81 12.11
C ARG A 111 19.25 17.54 12.90
N TYR A 112 19.61 16.38 12.39
CA TYR A 112 19.51 15.07 13.06
C TYR A 112 20.59 14.13 12.51
N ALA A 113 20.97 13.11 13.28
CA ALA A 113 21.94 12.10 12.89
C ALA A 113 21.29 10.92 12.16
N ASP A 114 20.11 10.50 12.61
CA ASP A 114 19.35 9.37 12.08
C ASP A 114 17.83 9.59 12.16
N PHE A 115 17.05 8.73 11.49
CA PHE A 115 15.60 8.84 11.45
C PHE A 115 14.95 8.64 12.83
N GLU A 116 15.56 7.85 13.71
CA GLU A 116 15.13 7.67 15.09
C GLU A 116 15.22 8.97 15.89
N GLU A 117 16.28 9.76 15.71
CA GLU A 117 16.43 11.07 16.32
C GLU A 117 15.40 12.06 15.78
N LEU A 118 15.15 12.04 14.46
CA LEU A 118 14.13 12.87 13.85
C LEU A 118 12.72 12.51 14.36
N GLU A 119 12.40 11.21 14.48
CA GLU A 119 11.15 10.70 15.06
C GLU A 119 10.98 11.20 16.52
N ARG A 120 12.03 11.10 17.35
CA ARG A 120 12.00 11.64 18.73
C ARG A 120 11.74 13.14 18.73
N LYS A 121 12.38 13.89 17.83
CA LYS A 121 12.19 15.35 17.69
C LYS A 121 10.78 15.70 17.25
N TYR A 122 10.19 14.94 16.32
CA TYR A 122 8.82 15.09 15.86
C TYR A 122 7.84 14.97 17.04
N TRP A 123 7.84 13.82 17.74
CA TRP A 123 6.90 13.59 18.84
C TRP A 123 7.11 14.53 20.03
N LYS A 124 8.35 14.96 20.31
CA LYS A 124 8.65 15.96 21.35
C LYS A 124 8.12 17.36 21.01
N LYS A 125 8.05 17.71 19.72
CA LYS A 125 7.74 19.08 19.28
C LYS A 125 6.43 19.21 18.50
N VAL A 126 5.61 18.16 18.41
CA VAL A 126 4.41 18.09 17.55
C VAL A 126 3.46 19.28 17.76
N THR A 127 3.30 19.77 19.00
CA THR A 127 2.45 20.91 19.38
C THR A 127 3.04 22.30 19.15
N PHE A 128 4.35 22.43 18.91
CA PHE A 128 5.04 23.73 18.76
C PHE A 128 5.21 24.10 17.29
N ASN A 129 5.04 25.36 16.91
CA ASN A 129 5.14 25.82 15.51
C ASN A 129 4.24 24.99 14.56
N PRO A 130 2.92 25.24 14.54
CA PRO A 130 1.99 24.56 13.64
C PRO A 130 2.43 24.66 12.16
N PRO A 131 2.76 23.54 11.49
CA PRO A 131 3.23 23.55 10.10
C PRO A 131 2.06 23.79 9.13
N ILE A 132 2.39 24.08 7.87
CA ILE A 132 1.40 24.24 6.79
C ILE A 132 1.51 23.05 5.84
N TYR A 133 0.40 22.44 5.47
CA TYR A 133 0.36 21.29 4.57
C TYR A 133 -0.47 21.63 3.33
N GLY A 134 0.11 21.47 2.13
CA GLY A 134 -0.63 21.59 0.88
C GLY A 134 -1.22 20.23 0.50
N ALA A 135 -2.25 19.80 1.23
CA ALA A 135 -2.90 18.51 1.03
C ALA A 135 -4.08 18.61 0.05
N ASP A 136 -4.48 17.45 -0.49
CA ASP A 136 -5.70 17.26 -1.27
C ASP A 136 -5.80 18.21 -2.48
N VAL A 137 -4.67 18.44 -3.15
CA VAL A 137 -4.61 19.25 -4.38
C VAL A 137 -4.93 18.35 -5.57
N ASN A 138 -6.09 18.54 -6.20
CA ASN A 138 -6.47 17.75 -7.39
C ASN A 138 -5.43 17.90 -8.50
N GLY A 139 -4.93 16.78 -9.04
CA GLY A 139 -4.02 16.77 -10.18
C GLY A 139 -3.05 15.60 -10.15
N THR A 140 -2.30 15.44 -11.24
CA THR A 140 -1.22 14.46 -11.37
C THR A 140 0.04 15.14 -11.90
N LEU A 141 1.21 14.67 -11.46
CA LEU A 141 2.51 15.06 -11.98
C LEU A 141 3.08 14.04 -12.97
N TYR A 142 2.37 12.97 -13.28
CA TYR A 142 2.80 12.00 -14.28
C TYR A 142 2.83 12.64 -15.67
N ASP A 143 3.87 12.34 -16.45
CA ASP A 143 3.93 12.74 -17.86
C ASP A 143 2.86 11.96 -18.66
N PRO A 144 2.23 12.57 -19.70
CA PRO A 144 1.13 11.93 -20.43
C PRO A 144 1.46 10.60 -21.12
N ASP A 145 2.74 10.36 -21.43
CA ASP A 145 3.24 9.13 -22.06
C ASP A 145 3.45 7.97 -21.07
N VAL A 146 3.33 8.19 -19.76
CA VAL A 146 3.52 7.15 -18.75
C VAL A 146 2.23 6.36 -18.52
N THR A 147 2.25 5.07 -18.85
CA THR A 147 1.09 4.17 -18.69
C THR A 147 1.24 3.16 -17.55
N VAL A 148 2.48 2.90 -17.11
CA VAL A 148 2.82 1.91 -16.10
C VAL A 148 2.77 2.54 -14.71
N TRP A 149 1.99 1.95 -13.79
CA TRP A 149 1.80 2.46 -12.41
C TRP A 149 1.43 3.96 -12.37
N ASN A 150 0.63 4.39 -13.35
CA ASN A 150 0.10 5.74 -13.40
C ASN A 150 -1.04 5.88 -12.39
N ILE A 151 -0.82 6.69 -11.34
CA ILE A 151 -1.79 6.89 -10.26
C ILE A 151 -3.09 7.50 -10.80
N GLY A 152 -3.04 8.32 -11.84
CA GLY A 152 -4.25 8.85 -12.49
C GLY A 152 -5.06 7.82 -13.27
N LYS A 153 -4.53 6.61 -13.51
CA LYS A 153 -5.22 5.55 -14.26
C LYS A 153 -4.66 4.15 -13.95
N LEU A 154 -5.00 3.60 -12.79
CA LEU A 154 -4.53 2.29 -12.35
C LEU A 154 -5.24 1.12 -13.04
N ASN A 155 -6.44 1.34 -13.60
CA ASN A 155 -7.28 0.34 -14.27
C ASN A 155 -7.64 -0.85 -13.38
N THR A 156 -8.14 -0.56 -12.17
CA THR A 156 -8.58 -1.57 -11.21
C THR A 156 -10.10 -1.82 -11.28
N ILE A 157 -10.64 -2.69 -10.42
CA ILE A 157 -12.09 -2.95 -10.41
C ILE A 157 -12.90 -1.69 -10.03
N LEU A 158 -12.26 -0.74 -9.33
CA LEU A 158 -12.85 0.55 -8.98
C LEU A 158 -13.20 1.35 -10.23
N ASP A 159 -12.24 1.46 -11.16
CA ASP A 159 -12.39 2.16 -12.44
C ASP A 159 -13.40 1.46 -13.37
N THR A 160 -13.43 0.12 -13.33
CA THR A 160 -14.27 -0.69 -14.22
C THR A 160 -15.75 -0.48 -13.94
N VAL A 161 -16.14 -0.42 -12.65
CA VAL A 161 -17.53 -0.21 -12.23
C VAL A 161 -17.99 1.21 -12.55
N GLU A 162 -17.10 2.19 -12.41
CA GLU A 162 -17.37 3.59 -12.75
C GLU A 162 -17.55 3.80 -14.26
N HIS A 163 -16.63 3.30 -15.09
CA HIS A 163 -16.72 3.43 -16.55
C HIS A 163 -17.96 2.74 -17.12
N ALA A 164 -18.34 1.58 -16.58
CA ALA A 164 -19.52 0.85 -17.05
C ALA A 164 -20.85 1.58 -16.71
N ASN A 165 -20.85 2.49 -15.74
CA ASN A 165 -22.09 3.09 -15.21
C ASN A 165 -22.10 4.63 -15.17
N GLY A 166 -21.03 5.29 -15.62
CA GLY A 166 -20.95 6.75 -15.77
C GLY A 166 -20.91 7.52 -14.44
N ILE A 167 -20.38 6.92 -13.37
CA ILE A 167 -20.24 7.54 -12.04
C ILE A 167 -18.77 7.88 -11.82
N THR A 168 -18.46 9.12 -11.44
CA THR A 168 -17.11 9.52 -10.99
C THR A 168 -17.18 9.84 -9.50
N ILE A 169 -16.32 9.24 -8.69
CA ILE A 169 -16.21 9.55 -7.26
C ILE A 169 -14.96 10.43 -7.03
N GLU A 170 -15.14 11.75 -7.10
CA GLU A 170 -14.07 12.72 -6.86
C GLU A 170 -13.33 12.41 -5.56
N GLY A 171 -12.00 12.35 -5.68
CA GLY A 171 -11.09 12.13 -4.58
C GLY A 171 -10.88 10.69 -4.13
N VAL A 172 -11.55 9.73 -4.77
CA VAL A 172 -11.33 8.31 -4.56
C VAL A 172 -10.56 7.71 -5.74
N ASN A 173 -11.01 7.97 -6.96
CA ASN A 173 -10.39 7.50 -8.20
C ASN A 173 -9.60 8.61 -8.94
N THR A 174 -9.62 9.85 -8.42
CA THR A 174 -8.83 10.96 -8.96
C THR A 174 -7.55 11.13 -8.14
N PRO A 175 -6.42 11.45 -8.77
CA PRO A 175 -5.15 11.65 -8.07
C PRO A 175 -5.14 12.96 -7.28
N TYR A 176 -4.57 12.91 -6.08
CA TYR A 176 -4.28 14.06 -5.23
C TYR A 176 -2.78 14.24 -5.01
N LEU A 177 -2.35 15.50 -5.09
CA LEU A 177 -1.00 15.94 -4.73
C LEU A 177 -0.95 16.45 -3.29
N TYR A 178 0.18 16.15 -2.65
CA TYR A 178 0.47 16.47 -1.26
C TYR A 178 1.83 17.14 -1.15
N PHE A 179 1.84 18.44 -0.88
CA PHE A 179 3.06 19.21 -0.63
C PHE A 179 3.34 19.27 0.87
N GLY A 180 4.32 18.51 1.35
CA GLY A 180 4.69 18.43 2.75
C GLY A 180 5.77 19.42 3.15
N MET A 181 5.84 19.73 4.45
CA MET A 181 7.00 20.36 5.08
C MET A 181 7.29 19.65 6.40
N TRP A 182 8.37 20.03 7.09
CA TRP A 182 8.71 19.39 8.36
C TRP A 182 7.53 19.41 9.35
N LYS A 183 7.27 18.23 9.91
CA LYS A 183 6.15 17.91 10.82
C LYS A 183 4.74 17.94 10.24
N THR A 184 4.53 18.20 8.95
CA THR A 184 3.17 18.00 8.43
C THR A 184 2.78 16.54 8.60
N THR A 185 1.57 16.31 9.08
CA THR A 185 1.15 15.05 9.66
C THR A 185 -0.09 14.51 8.96
N PHE A 186 -0.17 13.20 8.80
CA PHE A 186 -1.41 12.50 8.51
C PHE A 186 -1.74 11.61 9.72
N ALA A 187 -2.91 11.87 10.31
CA ALA A 187 -3.37 11.22 11.53
C ALA A 187 -3.74 9.74 11.29
N TRP A 188 -4.02 8.99 12.36
CA TRP A 188 -4.46 7.61 12.25
C TRP A 188 -5.80 7.51 11.54
N HIS A 189 -5.82 6.78 10.42
CA HIS A 189 -7.03 6.48 9.66
C HIS A 189 -6.87 5.20 8.83
N THR A 190 -8.00 4.68 8.37
CA THR A 190 -8.10 3.81 7.20
C THR A 190 -8.62 4.64 6.03
N GLU A 191 -8.44 4.14 4.81
CA GLU A 191 -8.96 4.80 3.62
C GLU A 191 -10.50 4.84 3.61
N ASP A 192 -11.07 5.74 2.82
CA ASP A 192 -12.53 5.78 2.64
C ASP A 192 -13.03 4.45 2.08
N MET A 193 -14.17 3.99 2.60
CA MET A 193 -14.70 2.63 2.36
C MET A 193 -13.69 1.49 2.62
N ASP A 194 -12.64 1.75 3.42
CA ASP A 194 -11.55 0.83 3.72
C ASP A 194 -10.87 0.28 2.46
N LEU A 195 -10.77 1.11 1.42
CA LEU A 195 -10.05 0.83 0.16
C LEU A 195 -8.55 0.58 0.37
N TYR A 196 -7.88 0.15 -0.69
CA TYR A 196 -6.43 0.30 -0.79
C TYR A 196 -6.09 1.76 -1.06
N SER A 197 -4.84 2.15 -0.78
CA SER A 197 -4.25 3.35 -1.39
C SER A 197 -2.85 3.08 -1.90
N ILE A 198 -2.48 3.85 -2.93
CA ILE A 198 -1.12 3.95 -3.44
C ILE A 198 -0.63 5.37 -3.21
N ASN A 199 0.63 5.51 -2.80
CA ASN A 199 1.29 6.79 -2.61
C ASN A 199 2.68 6.76 -3.25
N TYR A 200 2.97 7.67 -4.18
CA TYR A 200 4.29 7.85 -4.76
C TYR A 200 4.92 9.14 -4.27
N LEU A 201 6.17 9.07 -3.76
CA LEU A 201 6.90 10.26 -3.33
C LEU A 201 7.74 10.80 -4.50
N HIS A 202 7.22 11.81 -5.21
CA HIS A 202 7.85 12.37 -6.41
C HIS A 202 9.26 12.92 -6.16
N PHE A 203 9.41 13.74 -5.12
CA PHE A 203 10.69 14.39 -4.79
C PHE A 203 10.70 14.92 -3.35
N GLY A 204 11.89 15.38 -2.92
CA GLY A 204 12.09 16.14 -1.69
C GLY A 204 12.53 15.31 -0.50
N ALA A 205 12.12 15.69 0.69
CA ALA A 205 12.46 14.98 1.92
C ALA A 205 11.58 13.72 2.13
N PRO A 206 12.08 12.72 2.88
CA PRO A 206 11.34 11.49 3.14
C PRO A 206 10.02 11.69 3.91
N LYS A 207 9.19 10.63 3.93
CA LYS A 207 7.94 10.52 4.67
C LYS A 207 7.99 9.28 5.57
N SER A 208 7.82 9.44 6.89
CA SER A 208 7.73 8.28 7.79
C SER A 208 6.29 7.84 7.97
N TRP A 209 6.09 6.53 7.98
CA TRP A 209 4.81 5.84 8.13
C TRP A 209 4.84 4.94 9.35
N TYR A 210 3.69 4.85 10.00
CA TYR A 210 3.33 3.82 10.96
C TYR A 210 2.11 3.08 10.42
N CYS A 211 2.04 1.77 10.61
CA CYS A 211 0.84 1.00 10.30
C CYS A 211 0.51 0.02 11.42
N VAL A 212 -0.77 -0.27 11.58
CA VAL A 212 -1.29 -1.35 12.41
C VAL A 212 -1.82 -2.43 11.47
N PRO A 213 -1.43 -3.71 11.67
CA PRO A 213 -1.98 -4.84 10.93
C PRO A 213 -3.52 -4.82 10.92
N PRO A 214 -4.20 -5.10 9.79
CA PRO A 214 -5.66 -5.08 9.72
C PRO A 214 -6.34 -5.95 10.78
N GLU A 215 -5.77 -7.12 11.09
CA GLU A 215 -6.25 -8.02 12.16
C GLU A 215 -6.29 -7.35 13.55
N GLN A 216 -5.44 -6.35 13.78
CA GLN A 216 -5.35 -5.60 15.03
C GLN A 216 -6.14 -4.28 14.98
N GLY A 217 -6.81 -3.96 13.86
CA GLY A 217 -7.55 -2.71 13.65
C GLY A 217 -8.61 -2.44 14.73
N LYS A 218 -9.40 -3.46 15.09
CA LYS A 218 -10.40 -3.35 16.17
C LYS A 218 -9.78 -3.05 17.54
N LYS A 219 -8.56 -3.51 17.80
CA LYS A 219 -7.83 -3.22 19.04
C LYS A 219 -7.38 -1.75 19.07
N MET A 220 -6.92 -1.23 17.93
CA MET A 220 -6.59 0.19 17.74
C MET A 220 -7.83 1.08 17.93
N GLU A 221 -8.98 0.70 17.34
CA GLU A 221 -10.25 1.42 17.54
C GLU A 221 -10.62 1.51 19.02
N ARG A 222 -10.61 0.38 19.76
CA ARG A 222 -10.93 0.35 21.20
C ARG A 222 -9.97 1.21 22.03
N LEU A 223 -8.68 1.20 21.70
CA LEU A 223 -7.69 2.07 22.35
C LEU A 223 -8.05 3.55 22.15
N ALA A 224 -8.33 3.93 20.90
CA ALA A 224 -8.69 5.30 20.56
C ALA A 224 -10.00 5.72 21.24
N GLN A 225 -11.01 4.85 21.28
CA GLN A 225 -12.28 5.10 21.99
C GLN A 225 -12.05 5.40 23.48
N GLY A 226 -11.17 4.64 24.14
CA GLY A 226 -10.85 4.84 25.56
C GLY A 226 -10.17 6.17 25.86
N PHE A 227 -9.33 6.68 24.94
CA PHE A 227 -8.63 7.95 25.13
C PHE A 227 -9.36 9.18 24.61
N PHE A 228 -10.27 9.00 23.65
CA PHE A 228 -11.03 10.07 23.02
C PHE A 228 -12.56 9.82 23.15
N PRO A 229 -13.09 9.61 24.37
CA PRO A 229 -14.48 9.21 24.56
C PRO A 229 -15.48 10.24 24.04
N GLY A 230 -15.20 11.53 24.18
CA GLY A 230 -16.05 12.59 23.63
C GLY A 230 -16.10 12.59 22.09
N SER A 231 -15.01 12.26 21.42
CA SER A 231 -15.00 12.11 19.96
C SER A 231 -15.80 10.89 19.52
N HIS A 232 -15.67 9.77 20.23
CA HIS A 232 -16.39 8.54 19.95
C HIS A 232 -17.92 8.69 20.18
N GLN A 233 -18.33 9.33 21.27
CA GLN A 233 -19.74 9.62 21.56
C GLN A 233 -20.41 10.43 20.44
N ASN A 234 -19.66 11.34 19.82
CA ASN A 234 -20.15 12.14 18.70
C ASN A 234 -20.14 11.38 17.37
N CYS A 235 -19.21 10.44 17.18
CA CYS A 235 -19.11 9.62 15.98
C CYS A 235 -18.35 8.32 16.26
N GLU A 236 -18.99 7.18 15.99
CA GLU A 236 -18.36 5.86 16.20
C GLU A 236 -17.10 5.67 15.35
N ALA A 237 -17.10 6.21 14.14
CA ALA A 237 -15.99 6.17 13.18
C ALA A 237 -15.13 7.45 13.21
N PHE A 238 -14.99 8.12 14.36
CA PHE A 238 -14.29 9.42 14.46
C PHE A 238 -12.83 9.42 13.96
N LEU A 239 -12.16 8.27 13.87
CA LEU A 239 -10.82 8.17 13.28
C LEU A 239 -10.82 8.55 11.78
N ARG A 240 -11.96 8.38 11.08
CA ARG A 240 -12.13 8.88 9.70
C ARG A 240 -12.06 10.40 9.57
N HIS A 241 -12.17 11.13 10.68
CA HIS A 241 -11.98 12.58 10.66
C HIS A 241 -10.51 12.98 10.42
N LYS A 242 -9.57 12.02 10.47
CA LYS A 242 -8.13 12.23 10.27
C LYS A 242 -7.56 13.31 11.21
N MET A 243 -8.01 13.28 12.48
CA MET A 243 -7.61 14.25 13.52
C MET A 243 -6.88 13.61 14.72
N THR A 244 -6.86 12.29 14.84
CA THR A 244 -6.37 11.61 16.05
C THR A 244 -4.94 11.13 15.91
N LEU A 245 -4.04 11.61 16.77
CA LEU A 245 -2.65 11.17 16.80
C LEU A 245 -2.38 10.39 18.08
N ILE A 246 -1.83 9.19 17.92
CA ILE A 246 -1.38 8.33 19.01
C ILE A 246 0.07 7.95 18.71
N SER A 247 0.97 8.27 19.63
CA SER A 247 2.39 8.00 19.46
C SER A 247 2.74 6.50 19.56
N PRO A 248 3.84 6.07 18.93
CA PRO A 248 4.41 4.72 19.09
C PRO A 248 4.61 4.30 20.55
N SER A 249 4.97 5.23 21.43
CA SER A 249 5.11 4.94 22.87
C SER A 249 3.81 4.52 23.53
N ILE A 250 2.68 5.12 23.13
CA ILE A 250 1.36 4.73 23.65
C ILE A 250 0.94 3.38 23.06
N LEU A 251 1.13 3.17 21.76
CA LEU A 251 0.82 1.88 21.13
C LEU A 251 1.58 0.72 21.81
N ARG A 252 2.89 0.87 22.05
CA ARG A 252 3.69 -0.11 22.80
C ARG A 252 3.15 -0.33 24.21
N LYS A 253 2.86 0.75 24.94
CA LYS A 253 2.38 0.67 26.33
C LYS A 253 1.08 -0.13 26.47
N TYR A 254 0.19 -0.05 25.47
CA TYR A 254 -1.10 -0.76 25.47
C TYR A 254 -1.08 -2.03 24.60
N GLY A 255 0.10 -2.47 24.18
CA GLY A 255 0.29 -3.72 23.43
C GLY A 255 -0.44 -3.74 22.09
N ILE A 256 -0.55 -2.59 21.40
CA ILE A 256 -1.01 -2.54 20.01
C ILE A 256 0.19 -2.84 19.11
N PRO A 257 0.19 -3.95 18.33
CA PRO A 257 1.22 -4.20 17.34
C PRO A 257 1.18 -3.12 16.27
N PHE A 258 2.34 -2.58 15.92
CA PHE A 258 2.51 -1.64 14.82
C PHE A 258 3.91 -1.77 14.26
N GLU A 259 4.05 -1.42 13.00
CA GLU A 259 5.33 -1.34 12.30
C GLU A 259 5.59 0.10 11.85
N LYS A 260 6.85 0.41 11.54
CA LYS A 260 7.24 1.71 11.00
C LYS A 260 8.19 1.56 9.82
N ILE A 261 8.08 2.45 8.84
CA ILE A 261 8.99 2.52 7.69
C ILE A 261 9.12 3.96 7.22
N THR A 262 10.26 4.32 6.62
CA THR A 262 10.45 5.60 5.96
C THR A 262 10.44 5.41 4.45
N GLN A 263 9.59 6.16 3.76
CA GLN A 263 9.51 6.26 2.30
C GLN A 263 10.43 7.39 1.83
N GLU A 264 11.31 7.08 0.90
CA GLU A 264 12.22 7.99 0.23
C GLU A 264 11.70 8.39 -1.17
N PRO A 265 12.20 9.49 -1.74
CA PRO A 265 11.79 9.90 -3.08
C PRO A 265 12.02 8.80 -4.13
N GLY A 266 11.06 8.64 -5.03
CA GLY A 266 11.07 7.61 -6.05
C GLY A 266 10.44 6.28 -5.61
N GLU A 267 9.99 6.16 -4.36
CA GLU A 267 9.36 4.94 -3.84
C GLU A 267 7.84 5.04 -3.76
N PHE A 268 7.17 3.90 -3.95
CA PHE A 268 5.75 3.72 -3.69
C PHE A 268 5.50 3.14 -2.31
N MET A 269 4.40 3.55 -1.70
CA MET A 269 3.77 2.90 -0.55
C MET A 269 2.39 2.42 -0.94
N VAL A 270 2.04 1.20 -0.55
CA VAL A 270 0.71 0.62 -0.73
C VAL A 270 0.11 0.33 0.63
N THR A 271 -1.03 0.94 0.95
CA THR A 271 -1.83 0.61 2.13
C THR A 271 -2.90 -0.41 1.74
N PHE A 272 -3.16 -1.35 2.63
CA PHE A 272 -4.13 -2.42 2.40
C PHE A 272 -5.45 -2.15 3.13
N PRO A 273 -6.57 -2.74 2.67
CA PRO A 273 -7.89 -2.60 3.28
C PRO A 273 -7.87 -2.74 4.80
N TYR A 274 -8.51 -1.77 5.46
CA TYR A 274 -8.66 -1.69 6.91
C TYR A 274 -7.33 -1.59 7.69
N SER A 275 -6.20 -1.30 7.03
CA SER A 275 -4.97 -0.98 7.75
C SER A 275 -4.98 0.46 8.23
N TYR A 276 -4.99 0.62 9.54
CA TYR A 276 -4.75 1.92 10.15
C TYR A 276 -3.32 2.35 9.90
N HIS A 277 -3.14 3.57 9.41
CA HIS A 277 -1.83 4.16 9.20
C HIS A 277 -1.81 5.65 9.57
N ALA A 278 -0.62 6.13 9.91
CA ALA A 278 -0.34 7.52 10.29
C ALA A 278 1.12 7.86 9.98
N GLY A 279 1.50 9.13 10.04
CA GLY A 279 2.88 9.49 9.80
C GLY A 279 3.14 10.98 9.62
N PHE A 280 4.36 11.32 9.22
CA PHE A 280 4.82 12.70 9.13
C PHE A 280 5.88 12.90 8.06
N ASN A 281 5.95 14.11 7.52
CA ASN A 281 6.94 14.51 6.53
C ASN A 281 8.21 15.08 7.19
N HIS A 282 9.37 14.75 6.61
CA HIS A 282 10.69 15.14 7.16
C HIS A 282 11.10 16.56 6.77
N GLY A 283 10.49 17.14 5.73
CA GLY A 283 10.86 18.41 5.15
C GLY A 283 10.00 18.71 3.92
N PHE A 284 10.43 19.66 3.08
CA PHE A 284 9.74 19.96 1.84
C PHE A 284 9.74 18.74 0.91
N ASN A 285 8.54 18.28 0.51
CA ASN A 285 8.37 17.16 -0.41
C ASN A 285 7.07 17.26 -1.19
N CYS A 286 6.92 16.39 -2.20
CA CYS A 286 5.67 16.23 -2.95
C CYS A 286 5.37 14.75 -3.14
N ALA A 287 4.17 14.33 -2.76
CA ALA A 287 3.66 12.99 -3.02
C ALA A 287 2.36 13.06 -3.82
N GLU A 288 2.10 12.01 -4.59
CA GLU A 288 0.83 11.80 -5.29
C GLU A 288 0.17 10.52 -4.78
N SER A 289 -1.15 10.52 -4.63
CA SER A 289 -1.90 9.40 -4.08
C SER A 289 -3.28 9.26 -4.71
N THR A 290 -3.80 8.04 -4.72
CA THR A 290 -5.22 7.74 -5.00
C THR A 290 -5.63 6.42 -4.32
N ASN A 291 -6.92 6.11 -4.32
CA ASN A 291 -7.44 4.82 -3.86
C ASN A 291 -7.66 3.86 -5.03
N PHE A 292 -7.60 2.57 -4.74
CA PHE A 292 -7.90 1.53 -5.71
C PHE A 292 -8.51 0.30 -5.04
N ALA A 293 -8.99 -0.65 -5.83
CA ALA A 293 -9.63 -1.86 -5.32
C ALA A 293 -9.18 -3.13 -6.03
N THR A 294 -9.22 -4.24 -5.31
CA THR A 294 -9.15 -5.61 -5.84
C THR A 294 -10.42 -6.37 -5.43
N GLU A 295 -10.65 -7.58 -5.92
CA GLU A 295 -11.82 -8.37 -5.50
C GLU A 295 -11.88 -8.60 -3.98
N ARG A 296 -10.71 -8.68 -3.30
CA ARG A 296 -10.65 -8.81 -1.83
C ARG A 296 -11.32 -7.65 -1.10
N TRP A 297 -11.19 -6.44 -1.63
CA TRP A 297 -11.73 -5.24 -0.96
C TRP A 297 -13.25 -5.30 -0.81
N ILE A 298 -13.97 -6.03 -1.66
CA ILE A 298 -15.44 -6.03 -1.67
C ILE A 298 -16.02 -6.40 -0.29
N GLU A 299 -15.43 -7.37 0.43
CA GLU A 299 -15.86 -7.70 1.79
C GLU A 299 -15.61 -6.55 2.80
N TYR A 300 -14.51 -5.83 2.64
CA TYR A 300 -14.19 -4.66 3.47
C TYR A 300 -15.17 -3.52 3.19
N GLY A 301 -15.41 -3.20 1.92
CA GLY A 301 -16.36 -2.16 1.52
C GLY A 301 -17.79 -2.41 2.02
N LYS A 302 -18.25 -3.68 2.04
CA LYS A 302 -19.56 -4.06 2.59
C LYS A 302 -19.67 -3.82 4.11
N GLN A 303 -18.55 -3.91 4.83
CA GLN A 303 -18.50 -3.86 6.29
C GLN A 303 -17.90 -2.55 6.84
N ALA A 304 -17.51 -1.63 5.96
CA ALA A 304 -16.84 -0.38 6.33
C ALA A 304 -17.73 0.47 7.23
N MET A 305 -17.25 0.78 8.45
CA MET A 305 -17.95 1.68 9.37
C MET A 305 -17.76 3.12 8.94
N LEU A 306 -18.80 3.81 8.50
CA LEU A 306 -18.68 5.17 7.97
C LEU A 306 -18.90 6.24 9.03
N CYS A 307 -18.34 7.43 8.81
CA CYS A 307 -18.67 8.60 9.61
C CYS A 307 -20.13 9.01 9.37
N THR A 308 -20.85 9.27 10.46
CA THR A 308 -22.28 9.63 10.45
C THR A 308 -22.53 11.10 10.82
N CYS A 309 -21.51 11.83 11.29
CA CYS A 309 -21.66 13.20 11.76
C CYS A 309 -21.30 14.26 10.70
N ARG A 310 -20.84 13.85 9.52
CA ARG A 310 -20.46 14.72 8.38
C ARG A 310 -21.22 14.31 7.12
N LYS A 311 -21.66 15.29 6.32
CA LYS A 311 -22.46 15.07 5.11
C LYS A 311 -21.61 14.88 3.85
N ASP A 312 -20.39 15.39 3.88
CA ASP A 312 -19.36 15.40 2.84
C ASP A 312 -18.49 14.14 2.84
N MET A 313 -18.90 13.08 3.53
CA MET A 313 -18.17 11.81 3.54
C MET A 313 -18.37 11.04 2.23
N VAL A 314 -17.28 10.45 1.74
CA VAL A 314 -17.29 9.51 0.62
C VAL A 314 -18.17 8.31 0.98
N LYS A 315 -19.09 7.98 0.06
CA LYS A 315 -19.90 6.77 0.12
C LYS A 315 -19.91 6.11 -1.25
N ILE A 316 -19.57 4.83 -1.28
CA ILE A 316 -19.58 4.04 -2.50
C ILE A 316 -20.69 3.00 -2.38
N SER A 317 -21.56 2.93 -3.39
CA SER A 317 -22.56 1.86 -3.45
C SER A 317 -21.88 0.53 -3.73
N MET A 318 -21.99 -0.42 -2.80
CA MET A 318 -21.42 -1.76 -2.97
C MET A 318 -22.24 -2.65 -3.92
N ASP A 319 -23.44 -2.20 -4.33
CA ASP A 319 -24.39 -2.98 -5.14
C ASP A 319 -23.77 -3.58 -6.40
N LEU A 320 -23.14 -2.74 -7.22
CA LEU A 320 -22.53 -3.15 -8.48
C LEU A 320 -21.33 -4.08 -8.26
N PHE A 321 -20.57 -3.87 -7.19
CA PHE A 321 -19.44 -4.74 -6.86
C PHE A 321 -19.90 -6.13 -6.43
N VAL A 322 -20.90 -6.21 -5.54
CA VAL A 322 -21.45 -7.51 -5.11
C VAL A 322 -22.15 -8.21 -6.28
N LYS A 323 -22.91 -7.49 -7.10
CA LYS A 323 -23.59 -8.06 -8.26
C LYS A 323 -22.62 -8.64 -9.30
N ASN A 324 -21.54 -7.93 -9.60
CA ASN A 324 -20.61 -8.33 -10.65
C ASN A 324 -19.60 -9.39 -10.20
N TYR A 325 -19.13 -9.32 -8.95
CA TYR A 325 -18.04 -10.18 -8.46
C TYR A 325 -18.49 -11.22 -7.42
N GLN A 326 -19.70 -11.10 -6.88
CA GLN A 326 -20.27 -12.04 -5.91
C GLN A 326 -21.75 -12.39 -6.21
N PRO A 327 -22.12 -12.71 -7.46
CA PRO A 327 -23.52 -12.88 -7.87
C PRO A 327 -24.27 -13.92 -7.03
N ASP A 328 -23.59 -15.01 -6.64
CA ASP A 328 -24.19 -16.09 -5.84
C ASP A 328 -24.57 -15.65 -4.41
N ARG A 329 -23.98 -14.56 -3.91
CA ARG A 329 -24.25 -13.98 -2.58
C ARG A 329 -25.12 -12.73 -2.62
N TYR A 330 -25.40 -12.19 -3.81
CA TYR A 330 -26.08 -10.90 -3.97
C TYR A 330 -27.46 -10.85 -3.29
N GLU A 331 -28.31 -11.86 -3.52
CA GLU A 331 -29.65 -11.94 -2.89
C GLU A 331 -29.56 -12.09 -1.36
N GLN A 332 -28.56 -12.80 -0.86
CA GLN A 332 -28.35 -12.96 0.58
C GLN A 332 -27.84 -11.67 1.22
N TRP A 333 -26.98 -10.94 0.51
CA TRP A 333 -26.45 -9.65 0.91
C TRP A 333 -27.54 -8.56 0.95
N LEU A 334 -28.38 -8.47 -0.09
CA LEU A 334 -29.54 -7.55 -0.09
C LEU A 334 -30.52 -7.85 1.06
N ALA A 335 -30.66 -9.13 1.42
CA ALA A 335 -31.47 -9.55 2.57
C ALA A 335 -30.78 -9.35 3.93
N GLY A 336 -29.57 -8.80 4.00
CA GLY A 336 -28.81 -8.58 5.23
C GLY A 336 -28.32 -9.87 5.92
N ARG A 337 -28.27 -10.99 5.19
CA ARG A 337 -27.89 -12.32 5.71
C ARG A 337 -26.43 -12.68 5.45
N ASP A 338 -25.71 -11.84 4.71
CA ASP A 338 -24.31 -12.05 4.37
C ASP A 338 -23.37 -11.38 5.39
N THR A 339 -23.23 -12.00 6.57
CA THR A 339 -22.60 -11.41 7.77
C THR A 339 -21.32 -12.12 8.22
N GLY A 340 -20.66 -12.85 7.32
CA GLY A 340 -19.42 -13.58 7.64
C GLY A 340 -18.27 -12.64 8.06
N PRO A 341 -17.43 -13.05 9.05
CA PRO A 341 -16.26 -12.27 9.42
C PRO A 341 -15.24 -12.26 8.29
N ILE A 342 -14.49 -11.17 8.18
CA ILE A 342 -13.38 -11.05 7.22
C ILE A 342 -12.15 -11.78 7.77
N ASP A 343 -11.60 -12.69 6.98
CA ASP A 343 -10.30 -13.31 7.25
C ASP A 343 -9.18 -12.43 6.67
N HIS A 344 -8.53 -11.66 7.53
CA HIS A 344 -7.46 -10.71 7.14
C HIS A 344 -6.20 -11.39 6.61
N SER A 345 -6.03 -12.71 6.84
CA SER A 345 -4.85 -13.45 6.38
C SER A 345 -4.95 -13.84 4.90
N ARG A 346 -6.17 -13.95 4.36
CA ARG A 346 -6.39 -14.41 2.98
C ARG A 346 -5.96 -13.35 1.97
N PRO A 347 -5.13 -13.71 0.98
CA PRO A 347 -4.81 -12.82 -0.13
C PRO A 347 -6.02 -12.67 -1.06
N THR A 348 -5.92 -11.74 -1.99
CA THR A 348 -6.93 -11.46 -2.99
C THR A 348 -7.16 -12.65 -3.93
N PRO A 349 -8.39 -12.90 -4.41
CA PRO A 349 -8.69 -14.02 -5.31
C PRO A 349 -7.78 -14.10 -6.54
N GLU A 350 -7.36 -12.95 -7.07
CA GLU A 350 -6.43 -12.80 -8.19
C GLU A 350 -5.04 -13.41 -7.89
N ALA A 351 -4.66 -13.54 -6.61
CA ALA A 351 -3.39 -14.14 -6.19
C ALA A 351 -3.32 -15.66 -6.39
N LYS A 352 -4.43 -16.32 -6.76
CA LYS A 352 -4.47 -17.77 -7.00
C LYS A 352 -3.53 -18.22 -8.11
N GLU A 353 -3.21 -17.36 -9.08
CA GLU A 353 -2.31 -17.71 -10.18
C GLU A 353 -0.90 -18.10 -9.68
N PHE A 354 -0.43 -17.51 -8.58
CA PHE A 354 0.90 -17.78 -8.03
C PHE A 354 0.97 -19.09 -7.22
N LEU A 355 -0.17 -19.66 -6.82
CA LEU A 355 -0.21 -20.95 -6.12
C LEU A 355 0.25 -22.12 -7.01
N GLY A 356 0.15 -21.98 -8.34
CA GLY A 356 0.60 -22.99 -9.30
C GLY A 356 2.09 -22.89 -9.67
N GLU A 357 2.74 -21.74 -9.44
CA GLU A 357 4.13 -21.51 -9.85
C GLU A 357 5.16 -22.16 -8.91
N GLU A 358 4.82 -22.40 -7.63
CA GLU A 358 5.71 -23.11 -6.69
C GLU A 358 5.87 -24.59 -7.03
N GLN A 359 4.85 -25.24 -7.60
CA GLN A 359 4.94 -26.67 -7.99
C GLN A 359 5.86 -26.91 -9.20
N GLY A 360 6.22 -25.86 -9.95
CA GLY A 360 7.11 -25.94 -11.12
C GLY A 360 8.59 -25.68 -10.82
N LYS A 361 8.95 -25.22 -9.61
CA LYS A 361 10.34 -24.85 -9.26
C LYS A 361 11.11 -25.91 -8.46
N ASP A 362 10.46 -27.00 -8.04
CA ASP A 362 11.09 -28.10 -7.27
C ASP A 362 11.60 -29.29 -8.12
N CYS A 363 11.55 -29.23 -9.46
CA CYS A 363 11.89 -30.37 -10.32
C CYS A 363 13.16 -30.22 -11.19
N ILE A 364 14.00 -29.20 -10.99
CA ILE A 364 15.29 -29.10 -11.70
C ILE A 364 16.42 -28.83 -10.72
N SER A 365 16.98 -29.90 -10.15
CA SER A 365 18.42 -30.04 -9.86
C SER A 365 18.71 -31.32 -9.06
N LYS A 366 18.85 -32.46 -9.76
CA LYS A 366 19.73 -33.55 -9.32
C LYS A 366 20.34 -34.22 -10.55
N GLU A 367 21.41 -33.64 -11.08
CA GLU A 367 22.40 -34.44 -11.80
C GLU A 367 23.26 -35.19 -10.76
N PRO A 368 23.55 -36.49 -10.96
CA PRO A 368 24.36 -37.25 -10.02
C PRO A 368 25.85 -37.00 -10.26
N TYR A 369 26.54 -36.68 -9.17
CA TYR A 369 27.98 -36.54 -9.06
C TYR A 369 28.68 -37.87 -9.41
N GLY A 370 29.65 -37.82 -10.32
CA GLY A 370 30.52 -38.95 -10.67
C GLY A 370 31.45 -39.33 -9.52
N ALA A 371 31.66 -40.63 -9.35
CA ALA A 371 32.75 -41.19 -8.56
C ALA A 371 33.53 -42.17 -9.45
N GLU A 372 34.81 -41.88 -9.62
CA GLU A 372 35.79 -42.72 -10.31
C GLU A 372 36.04 -44.02 -9.54
N LEU A 373 36.25 -45.13 -10.26
CA LEU A 373 37.03 -46.26 -9.76
C LEU A 373 37.82 -46.90 -10.91
N ASN A 374 39.14 -46.83 -10.75
CA ASN A 374 40.16 -47.57 -11.48
C ASN A 374 39.84 -49.08 -11.53
N THR A 375 40.05 -49.71 -12.68
CA THR A 375 41.05 -50.80 -12.85
C THR A 375 41.13 -51.24 -14.32
N GLN A 376 42.38 -51.41 -14.77
CA GLN A 376 42.74 -52.03 -16.05
C GLN A 376 42.47 -53.55 -16.01
N VAL A 377 42.56 -54.18 -17.20
CA VAL A 377 42.50 -55.63 -17.50
C VAL A 377 41.04 -56.07 -17.74
N GLU A 378 40.59 -56.41 -18.96
CA GLU A 378 41.06 -57.52 -19.78
C GLU A 378 40.53 -57.44 -21.23
N ARG A 379 41.29 -58.00 -22.16
CA ARG A 379 41.01 -58.10 -23.60
C ARG A 379 39.98 -59.21 -23.91
N LYS A 380 39.26 -59.01 -25.03
CA LYS A 380 38.72 -59.96 -26.05
C LYS A 380 37.24 -60.38 -25.97
N ARG A 381 36.69 -60.43 -27.21
CA ARG A 381 35.45 -61.05 -27.72
C ARG A 381 34.19 -60.25 -27.37
N SER A 382 33.33 -59.83 -28.29
CA SER A 382 32.92 -60.32 -29.63
C SER A 382 32.26 -59.14 -30.35
N GLU A 383 32.71 -58.73 -31.54
CA GLU A 383 32.17 -59.15 -32.85
C GLU A 383 30.64 -59.32 -32.92
N ASN A 384 30.08 -58.59 -33.89
CA ASN A 384 28.74 -58.66 -34.48
C ASN A 384 27.62 -58.10 -33.59
N MET A 385 26.89 -57.07 -34.00
CA MET A 385 26.04 -57.09 -35.20
C MET A 385 25.58 -55.66 -35.56
N TYR A 386 25.87 -55.22 -36.79
CA TYR A 386 25.10 -54.30 -37.67
C TYR A 386 24.43 -53.06 -37.02
N ILE A 387 24.91 -51.82 -37.19
CA ILE A 387 24.91 -50.97 -38.41
C ILE A 387 23.70 -51.17 -39.32
N PHE A 388 22.86 -50.12 -39.39
CA PHE A 388 22.13 -49.52 -40.53
C PHE A 388 20.78 -48.95 -40.02
N MET A 389 20.25 -47.81 -40.45
CA MET A 389 20.71 -46.65 -41.22
C MET A 389 19.68 -45.54 -40.95
N LEU A 390 20.11 -44.28 -40.96
CA LEU A 390 19.26 -43.10 -41.04
C LEU A 390 18.61 -42.95 -42.44
N VAL A 391 17.61 -42.06 -42.49
CA VAL A 391 17.14 -41.17 -43.58
C VAL A 391 15.98 -41.64 -44.50
N GLU A 392 15.11 -40.64 -44.74
CA GLU A 392 14.09 -40.43 -45.81
C GLU A 392 12.68 -40.96 -45.49
N GLY A 393 11.58 -40.17 -45.52
CA GLY A 393 11.32 -38.89 -46.17
C GLY A 393 10.44 -39.10 -47.42
N GLY A 394 9.13 -38.85 -47.29
CA GLY A 394 8.30 -38.39 -48.42
C GLY A 394 7.19 -39.32 -48.96
N ASN A 395 5.97 -38.75 -48.93
CA ASN A 395 4.84 -38.90 -49.87
C ASN A 395 4.14 -40.26 -50.08
N LYS A 396 2.82 -40.28 -49.82
CA LYS A 396 1.80 -40.44 -50.88
C LYS A 396 0.37 -40.08 -50.43
N ILE A 397 -0.33 -39.50 -51.40
CA ILE A 397 -1.76 -39.15 -51.52
C ILE A 397 -2.58 -40.40 -51.91
N SER A 398 -3.92 -40.27 -51.80
CA SER A 398 -5.06 -41.14 -52.22
C SER A 398 -5.34 -42.33 -51.28
N ASP A 399 -6.54 -42.49 -50.70
CA ASP A 399 -7.90 -42.36 -51.25
C ASP A 399 -8.93 -41.71 -50.30
#